data_AF-A0A7R9SE59-F1
#
_entry.id   AF-A0A7R9SE59-F1
#
_cell.length_a   1.000
_cell.length_b   1.000
_cell.length_c   1.000
_cell.angle_alpha   90.00
_cell.angle_beta   90.00
_cell.angle_gamma   90.00
#
_symmetry.space_group_name_H-M   'P 1'
#
loop_
_entity.id
_entity.type
_entity.pdbx_description
1 polymer ?
#
loop_
_entity_poly.entity_id
_entity_poly.type
_entity_poly.pdbx_seq_one_letter_code
_entity_poly.pdbx_strand_id
1 'polypeptide(L)'
;CSLQRGALGDPETKYVCFDFGADQSSGVHKAGFCIARCMDGAGFVFGGYDAEGDFCDWLFGGAHGGCTAVAHDMRAFDGYFVLHCMLGKGLKPDVVTNGAKIMMMRHTVLNIRIIDSFNFIPV
;
A
#
# COMPACT_ATOMS: atom_id res chain seq x y z
N CYS A 1 9.76 18.27 25.21
CA CYS A 1 10.00 17.42 24.02
C CYS A 1 9.00 17.85 22.94
N SER A 2 9.36 18.82 22.12
CA SER A 2 8.47 19.41 21.12
C SER A 2 8.42 18.52 19.88
N LEU A 3 7.30 17.80 19.70
CA LEU A 3 6.96 17.22 18.40
C LEU A 3 6.70 18.39 17.45
N GLN A 4 7.66 18.66 16.56
CA GLN A 4 7.44 19.60 15.46
C GLN A 4 6.32 19.01 14.60
N ARG A 5 5.19 19.75 14.49
CA ARG A 5 4.21 19.50 13.44
C ARG A 5 4.91 19.82 12.12
N GLY A 6 5.46 18.80 11.47
CA GLY A 6 5.91 18.91 10.08
C GLY A 6 4.77 19.45 9.24
N ALA A 7 5.06 20.40 8.36
CA ALA A 7 4.09 20.98 7.46
C ALA A 7 3.28 19.86 6.80
N LEU A 8 1.96 19.88 6.98
CA LEU A 8 1.09 19.00 6.22
C LEU A 8 1.25 19.42 4.77
N GLY A 9 2.07 18.68 4.01
CA GLY A 9 2.19 18.88 2.56
C GLY A 9 0.81 18.88 1.90
N ASP A 10 0.73 19.48 0.72
CA ASP A 10 -0.52 19.66 -0.02
C ASP A 10 -1.32 18.34 -0.05
N PRO A 11 -2.58 18.30 0.44
CA PRO A 11 -3.38 17.08 0.50
C PRO A 11 -3.50 16.35 -0.84
N GLU A 12 -3.35 17.05 -1.97
CA GLU A 12 -3.46 16.46 -3.30
C GLU A 12 -2.30 15.51 -3.62
N THR A 13 -1.09 15.78 -3.12
CA THR A 13 0.12 14.94 -3.33
C THR A 13 0.18 13.68 -2.45
N LYS A 14 -0.84 13.43 -1.62
CA LYS A 14 -0.82 12.36 -0.60
C LYS A 14 -1.52 11.08 -1.00
N TYR A 15 -1.98 10.93 -2.23
CA TYR A 15 -2.58 9.68 -2.69
C TYR A 15 -1.65 8.97 -3.66
N VAL A 16 -1.60 7.65 -3.49
CA VAL A 16 -0.88 6.73 -4.37
C VAL A 16 -1.86 5.65 -4.79
N CYS A 17 -2.10 5.48 -6.07
CA CYS A 17 -2.85 4.34 -6.59
C CYS A 17 -1.86 3.24 -7.00
N PHE A 18 -2.14 1.99 -6.68
CA PHE A 18 -1.27 0.87 -7.04
C PHE A 18 -2.05 -0.39 -7.43
N ASP A 19 -1.37 -1.29 -8.14
CA ASP A 19 -1.90 -2.58 -8.61
C ASP A 19 -0.77 -3.61 -8.73
N PHE A 20 -1.03 -4.85 -8.30
CA PHE A 20 -0.08 -5.96 -8.40
C PHE A 20 -0.45 -6.95 -9.51
N GLY A 21 0.56 -7.30 -10.33
CA GLY A 21 0.52 -8.46 -11.20
C GLY A 21 1.20 -9.66 -10.53
N ALA A 22 0.54 -10.82 -10.52
CA ALA A 22 1.08 -12.03 -9.91
C ALA A 22 1.21 -13.20 -10.87
N ASP A 23 2.30 -13.95 -10.71
CA ASP A 23 2.47 -15.29 -11.29
C ASP A 23 1.82 -16.34 -10.38
N GLN A 24 1.08 -17.26 -10.98
CA GLN A 24 0.35 -18.34 -10.31
C GLN A 24 0.72 -19.73 -10.85
N SER A 25 1.69 -19.82 -11.76
CA SER A 25 2.09 -21.07 -12.42
C SER A 25 2.50 -22.17 -11.45
N SER A 26 3.02 -21.79 -10.28
CA SER A 26 3.43 -22.70 -9.20
C SER A 26 2.30 -23.13 -8.26
N GLY A 27 1.08 -22.60 -8.42
CA GLY A 27 -0.02 -22.77 -7.47
C GLY A 27 0.07 -21.85 -6.24
N VAL A 28 1.11 -21.03 -6.14
CA VAL A 28 1.26 -19.96 -5.13
C VAL A 28 1.27 -18.62 -5.84
N HIS A 29 0.51 -17.66 -5.33
CA HIS A 29 0.52 -16.29 -5.83
C HIS A 29 1.82 -15.59 -5.43
N LYS A 30 2.62 -15.18 -6.43
CA LYS A 30 3.83 -14.38 -6.22
C LYS A 30 3.72 -13.10 -7.04
N ALA A 31 3.86 -11.94 -6.40
CA ALA A 31 3.91 -10.66 -7.10
C ALA A 31 5.15 -10.64 -8.03
N GLY A 32 4.91 -10.60 -9.34
CA GLY A 32 5.96 -10.46 -10.35
C GLY A 32 6.10 -9.02 -10.85
N PHE A 33 5.14 -8.17 -10.49
CA PHE A 33 5.07 -6.80 -10.95
C PHE A 33 4.16 -5.96 -10.06
N CYS A 34 4.50 -4.68 -9.87
CA CYS A 34 3.65 -3.69 -9.23
C CYS A 34 3.78 -2.35 -9.97
N ILE A 35 2.65 -1.69 -10.25
CA ILE A 35 2.63 -0.31 -10.71
C ILE A 35 2.10 0.56 -9.59
N ALA A 36 2.76 1.68 -9.33
CA ALA A 36 2.24 2.74 -8.48
C ALA A 36 2.18 4.06 -9.26
N ARG A 37 1.16 4.88 -8.98
CA ARG A 37 1.01 6.23 -9.53
C ARG A 37 0.61 7.19 -8.42
N CYS A 38 1.40 8.24 -8.27
CA CYS A 38 1.08 9.37 -7.41
C CYS A 38 0.12 10.33 -8.15
N MET A 39 -0.65 11.11 -7.39
CA MET A 39 -1.59 12.08 -7.97
C MET A 39 -0.92 13.22 -8.73
N ASP A 40 0.34 13.52 -8.45
CA ASP A 40 1.15 14.48 -9.21
C ASP A 40 1.55 13.97 -10.61
N GLY A 41 1.15 12.74 -10.96
CA GLY A 41 1.42 12.10 -12.23
C GLY A 41 2.69 11.23 -12.24
N ALA A 42 3.49 11.22 -11.16
CA ALA A 42 4.66 10.38 -11.06
C ALA A 42 4.26 8.89 -11.04
N GLY A 43 4.83 8.11 -11.97
CA GLY A 43 4.59 6.67 -12.10
C GLY A 43 5.84 5.87 -11.74
N PHE A 44 5.65 4.78 -11.00
CA PHE A 44 6.69 3.87 -10.55
C PHE A 44 6.33 2.45 -10.96
N VAL A 45 7.34 1.69 -11.35
CA VAL A 45 7.20 0.31 -11.81
C VAL A 45 8.22 -0.54 -11.08
N PHE A 46 7.71 -1.56 -10.39
CA PHE A 46 8.50 -2.55 -9.67
C PHE A 46 8.32 -3.90 -10.37
N GLY A 47 9.40 -4.58 -10.72
CA GLY A 47 9.33 -5.78 -11.54
C GLY A 47 10.22 -6.91 -11.02
N GLY A 48 9.88 -8.14 -11.39
CA GLY A 48 10.55 -9.33 -10.89
C GLY A 48 9.89 -9.87 -9.63
N TYR A 49 10.43 -10.98 -9.11
CA TYR A 49 9.86 -11.65 -7.93
C TYR A 49 10.11 -10.91 -6.60
N ASP A 50 10.89 -9.82 -6.65
CA ASP A 50 11.12 -8.91 -5.52
C ASP A 50 10.20 -7.67 -5.55
N ALA A 51 9.31 -7.55 -6.54
CA ALA A 51 8.46 -6.37 -6.73
C ALA A 51 7.61 -6.02 -5.49
N GLU A 52 7.16 -7.01 -4.73
CA GLU A 52 6.47 -6.80 -3.45
C GLU A 52 7.36 -6.07 -2.43
N GLY A 53 8.60 -6.55 -2.26
CA GLY A 53 9.56 -5.98 -1.33
C GLY A 53 9.95 -4.56 -1.73
N ASP A 54 10.26 -4.37 -3.01
CA ASP A 54 10.66 -3.06 -3.56
C ASP A 54 9.55 -2.02 -3.43
N PHE A 55 8.30 -2.41 -3.74
CA PHE A 55 7.14 -1.54 -3.55
C PHE A 55 6.97 -1.15 -2.08
N CYS A 56 7.10 -2.10 -1.16
CA CYS A 56 6.98 -1.80 0.27
C CYS A 56 8.10 -0.91 0.79
N ASP A 57 9.33 -1.14 0.37
CA ASP A 57 10.46 -0.30 0.78
C ASP A 57 10.31 1.12 0.25
N TRP A 58 9.80 1.26 -0.96
CA TRP A 58 9.43 2.55 -1.52
C TRP A 58 8.29 3.21 -0.72
N LEU A 59 7.18 2.50 -0.47
CA LEU A 59 6.01 3.03 0.22
C LEU A 59 6.32 3.38 1.69
N PHE A 60 7.01 2.50 2.41
CA PHE A 60 7.31 2.63 3.83
C PHE A 60 8.68 3.28 4.12
N GLY A 61 9.41 3.73 3.11
CA GLY A 61 10.69 4.44 3.25
C GLY A 61 10.62 5.82 3.93
N GLY A 62 9.47 6.23 4.45
CA GLY A 62 9.26 7.48 5.19
C GLY A 62 8.87 8.68 4.33
N ALA A 63 9.25 8.70 3.04
CA ALA A 63 8.88 9.77 2.11
C ALA A 63 7.36 9.93 1.93
N HIS A 64 6.62 8.83 2.08
CA HIS A 64 5.15 8.80 1.94
C HIS A 64 4.42 8.92 3.29
N GLY A 65 5.07 9.43 4.34
CA GLY A 65 4.44 9.61 5.65
C GLY A 65 3.11 10.37 5.59
N GLY A 66 2.06 9.79 6.16
CA GLY A 66 0.71 10.36 6.14
C GLY A 66 -0.06 10.21 4.82
N CYS A 67 0.48 9.47 3.83
CA CYS A 67 -0.21 9.24 2.57
C CYS A 67 -1.36 8.24 2.70
N THR A 68 -2.17 8.15 1.65
CA THR A 68 -3.20 7.14 1.46
C THR A 68 -2.93 6.38 0.16
N ALA A 69 -2.46 5.15 0.29
CA ALA A 69 -2.33 4.21 -0.80
C ALA A 69 -3.69 3.56 -1.11
N VAL A 70 -4.04 3.42 -2.38
CA VAL A 70 -5.34 2.95 -2.86
C VAL A 70 -5.09 1.84 -3.88
N ALA A 71 -5.70 0.68 -3.66
CA ALA A 71 -5.71 -0.40 -4.66
C ALA A 71 -7.15 -0.74 -5.08
N HIS A 72 -7.30 -1.21 -6.31
CA HIS A 72 -8.61 -1.51 -6.90
C HIS A 72 -9.08 -2.91 -6.48
N ASP A 73 -10.12 -2.99 -5.65
CA ASP A 73 -10.58 -4.23 -5.02
C ASP A 73 -9.49 -4.89 -4.14
N MET A 74 -8.70 -4.07 -3.43
CA MET A 74 -7.56 -4.48 -2.60
C MET A 74 -7.89 -5.68 -1.70
N ARG A 75 -9.12 -5.70 -1.16
CA ARG A 75 -9.62 -6.72 -0.25
C ARG A 75 -9.64 -8.13 -0.84
N ALA A 76 -9.69 -8.24 -2.17
CA ALA A 76 -9.73 -9.50 -2.89
C ALA A 76 -8.33 -10.02 -3.18
N PHE A 77 -7.34 -9.13 -3.32
CA PHE A 77 -6.03 -9.51 -3.85
C PHE A 77 -4.85 -8.71 -3.26
N ASP A 78 -4.64 -7.46 -3.68
CA ASP A 78 -3.42 -6.68 -3.39
C ASP A 78 -3.11 -6.54 -1.90
N GLY A 79 -4.16 -6.50 -1.08
CA GLY A 79 -4.04 -6.36 0.37
C GLY A 79 -3.24 -7.49 1.02
N TYR A 80 -3.25 -8.69 0.44
CA TYR A 80 -2.49 -9.82 0.99
C TYR A 80 -0.98 -9.67 0.79
N PHE A 81 -0.53 -9.15 -0.36
CA PHE A 81 0.89 -8.88 -0.60
C PHE A 81 1.40 -7.79 0.34
N VAL A 82 0.64 -6.69 0.47
CA VAL A 82 1.04 -5.61 1.38
C VAL A 82 1.06 -6.09 2.84
N LEU A 83 0.07 -6.88 3.27
CA LEU A 83 0.07 -7.47 4.62
C LEU A 83 1.26 -8.42 4.83
N HIS A 84 1.51 -9.34 3.90
CA HIS A 84 2.62 -10.28 3.94
C HIS A 84 3.96 -9.54 4.09
N CYS A 85 4.16 -8.53 3.26
CA CYS A 85 5.33 -7.68 3.29
C CYS A 85 5.50 -6.92 4.61
N MET A 86 4.44 -6.33 5.16
CA MET A 86 4.48 -5.65 6.46
C MET A 86 4.87 -6.62 7.58
N LEU A 87 4.23 -7.79 7.62
CA LEU A 87 4.53 -8.82 8.62
C LEU A 87 5.97 -9.34 8.49
N GLY A 88 6.44 -9.57 7.27
CA GLY A 88 7.82 -9.98 6.98
C GLY A 88 8.86 -8.97 7.45
N LYS A 89 8.53 -7.67 7.45
CA LYS A 89 9.36 -6.58 7.97
C LYS A 89 9.14 -6.31 9.48
N GLY A 90 8.36 -7.14 10.17
CA GLY A 90 8.06 -6.99 11.60
C GLY A 90 7.10 -5.83 11.93
N LEU A 91 6.41 -5.30 10.92
CA LEU A 91 5.45 -4.21 11.06
C LEU A 91 4.06 -4.79 11.33
N LYS A 92 3.46 -4.41 12.46
CA LYS A 92 2.06 -4.76 12.77
C LYS A 92 1.13 -3.64 12.31
N PRO A 93 0.32 -3.83 11.24
CA PRO A 93 -0.69 -2.85 10.85
C PRO A 93 -1.89 -2.87 11.79
N ASP A 94 -2.56 -1.73 11.91
CA ASP A 94 -3.96 -1.71 12.34
C ASP A 94 -4.84 -2.04 11.13
N VAL A 95 -5.82 -2.94 11.30
CA VAL A 95 -6.62 -3.44 10.17
C VAL A 95 -8.11 -3.23 10.43
N VAL A 96 -8.82 -2.82 9.38
CA VAL A 96 -10.29 -2.82 9.32
C VAL A 96 -10.71 -3.94 8.38
N THR A 97 -11.53 -4.85 8.87
CA THR A 97 -11.99 -6.00 8.09
C THR A 97 -13.51 -6.02 7.94
N ASN A 98 -13.97 -6.72 6.91
CA ASN A 98 -15.37 -7.15 6.77
C ASN A 98 -15.38 -8.67 6.59
N GLY A 99 -15.63 -9.38 7.69
CA GLY A 99 -15.36 -10.81 7.77
C GLY A 99 -13.86 -11.08 7.54
N ALA A 100 -13.54 -11.96 6.60
CA ALA A 100 -12.17 -12.30 6.24
C ALA A 100 -11.49 -11.29 5.29
N LYS A 101 -12.23 -10.29 4.78
CA LYS A 101 -11.72 -9.34 3.79
C LYS A 101 -11.06 -8.14 4.46
N ILE A 102 -9.85 -7.80 4.03
CA ILE A 102 -9.10 -6.64 4.52
C ILE A 102 -9.56 -5.41 3.75
N MET A 103 -10.23 -4.49 4.43
CA MET A 103 -10.81 -3.29 3.82
C MET A 103 -9.81 -2.14 3.84
N MET A 104 -9.06 -2.04 4.93
CA MET A 104 -8.06 -1.00 5.16
C MET A 104 -6.98 -1.51 6.10
N MET A 105 -5.74 -1.10 5.84
CA MET A 105 -4.59 -1.30 6.71
C MET A 105 -3.96 0.05 7.02
N ARG A 106 -3.41 0.20 8.22
CA ARG A 106 -2.69 1.40 8.62
C ARG A 106 -1.32 1.05 9.16
N HIS A 107 -0.30 1.67 8.57
CA HIS A 107 1.01 1.75 9.19
C HIS A 107 0.95 2.80 10.31
N THR A 108 0.98 2.37 11.56
CA THR A 108 0.75 3.25 12.72
C THR A 108 1.82 4.33 12.88
N VAL A 109 3.10 3.99 12.73
CA VAL A 109 4.23 4.93 12.87
C VAL A 109 4.26 5.99 11.77
N LEU A 110 4.21 5.57 10.50
CA LEU A 110 4.25 6.48 9.35
C LEU A 110 2.90 7.13 9.05
N ASN A 111 1.83 6.70 9.74
CA ASN A 111 0.46 7.13 9.49
C ASN A 111 0.02 6.92 8.02
N ILE A 112 0.55 5.90 7.34
CA ILE A 112 0.16 5.54 5.98
C ILE A 112 -1.11 4.70 6.06
N ARG A 113 -2.12 5.04 5.26
CA ARG A 113 -3.35 4.26 5.12
C ARG A 113 -3.31 3.55 3.77
N ILE A 114 -3.59 2.26 3.76
CA ILE A 114 -3.78 1.48 2.54
C ILE A 114 -5.26 1.09 2.51
N ILE A 115 -5.98 1.48 1.47
CA ILE A 115 -7.44 1.33 1.41
C ILE A 115 -7.88 0.59 0.15
N ASP A 116 -8.98 -0.16 0.29
CA ASP A 116 -9.71 -0.68 -0.85
C ASP A 116 -10.59 0.39 -1.50
N SER A 117 -10.38 0.66 -2.80
CA SER A 117 -11.19 1.65 -3.52
C SER A 117 -12.68 1.31 -3.48
N PHE A 118 -13.07 0.04 -3.63
CA PHE A 118 -14.49 -0.35 -3.72
C PHE A 118 -15.29 -0.08 -2.45
N ASN A 119 -14.63 0.02 -1.29
CA ASN A 119 -15.30 0.23 -0.02
C ASN A 119 -15.32 1.67 0.43
N PHE A 120 -14.35 2.47 -0.02
CA PHE A 120 -14.12 3.82 0.50
C PHE A 120 -14.31 4.91 -0.55
N ILE A 121 -14.44 4.55 -1.83
CA ILE A 121 -14.62 5.48 -2.93
C ILE A 121 -15.90 5.08 -3.69
N PRO A 122 -16.83 6.02 -3.95
CA PRO A 122 -17.94 5.75 -4.85
C PRO A 122 -17.39 5.42 -6.24
N VAL A 123 -17.63 4.19 -6.69
CA VAL A 123 -17.30 3.70 -8.04
C VAL A 123 -18.55 3.59 -8.89
#